data_AF-A0A7S0ZDZ8-F1
#
_entry.id   AF-A0A7S0ZDZ8-F1
#
_cell.length_a   1.000
_cell.length_b   1.000
_cell.length_c   1.000
_cell.angle_alpha   90.00
_cell.angle_beta   90.00
_cell.angle_gamma   90.00
#
_symmetry.space_group_name_H-M   'P 1'
#
loop_
_entity.id
_entity.type
_entity.pdbx_description
1 polymer ?
#
loop_
_entity_poly.entity_id
_entity_poly.type
_entity_poly.pdbx_seq_one_letter_code
_entity_poly.pdbx_strand_id
1 'polypeptide(L)'
;SDFSFLDGASQIPSLVQRAKEYGCPAIAVTDHGVMHGAIELIKQCRNQGIKPIIGNEMYLVNNPIETHEKEIRFHLIVLAKNTQGYRNLVRLTTASHLEGFYRKPRINKAMLAQYKEGLIVCSACL
;
A
#
# COMPACT_ATOMS: atom_id res chain seq x y z
N SER A 1 -6.27 2.08 -6.49
CA SER A 1 -6.68 2.94 -7.60
C SER A 1 -6.29 2.25 -8.90
N ASP A 2 -6.43 2.92 -10.04
CA ASP A 2 -5.90 2.51 -11.35
C ASP A 2 -4.40 2.12 -11.39
N PHE A 3 -3.62 2.47 -10.37
CA PHE A 3 -2.25 2.00 -10.18
C PHE A 3 -2.14 0.54 -9.70
N SER A 4 -3.23 -0.04 -9.23
CA SER A 4 -3.39 -1.49 -9.08
C SER A 4 -3.70 -2.09 -10.45
N PHE A 5 -2.68 -2.20 -11.31
CA PHE A 5 -2.86 -2.60 -12.69
C PHE A 5 -3.64 -3.91 -12.83
N LEU A 6 -4.53 -3.95 -13.82
CA LEU A 6 -5.42 -5.07 -14.17
C LEU A 6 -6.58 -5.31 -13.19
N ASP A 7 -6.76 -4.48 -12.16
CA ASP A 7 -7.87 -4.62 -11.20
C ASP A 7 -8.51 -3.27 -10.86
N GLY A 8 -7.70 -2.31 -10.42
CA GLY A 8 -8.20 -1.00 -10.03
C GLY A 8 -8.72 -0.19 -11.23
N ALA A 9 -9.95 0.33 -11.10
CA ALA A 9 -10.59 1.18 -12.11
C ALA A 9 -10.75 2.65 -11.66
N SER A 10 -10.49 2.95 -10.39
CA SER A 10 -10.69 4.29 -9.83
C SER A 10 -9.48 5.19 -10.09
N GLN A 11 -9.66 6.22 -10.91
CA GLN A 11 -8.66 7.28 -11.12
C GLN A 11 -8.56 8.19 -9.90
N ILE A 12 -7.33 8.48 -9.46
CA ILE A 12 -7.08 9.26 -8.24
C ILE A 12 -7.75 10.65 -8.27
N PRO A 13 -7.69 11.45 -9.36
CA PRO A 13 -8.34 12.76 -9.38
C PRO A 13 -9.84 12.69 -9.10
N SER A 14 -10.56 11.80 -9.80
CA SER A 14 -12.01 11.59 -9.63
C SER A 14 -12.35 11.05 -8.24
N LEU A 15 -11.49 10.17 -7.69
CA LEU A 15 -11.66 9.62 -6.36
C LEU A 15 -11.56 10.70 -5.27
N VAL A 16 -10.57 11.59 -5.37
CA VAL A 16 -10.38 12.71 -4.43
C VAL A 16 -11.51 13.72 -4.55
N GLN A 17 -11.95 14.03 -5.78
CA GLN A 17 -13.10 14.90 -6.01
C GLN A 17 -14.36 14.34 -5.34
N ARG A 18 -14.63 13.05 -5.51
CA ARG A 18 -15.79 12.42 -4.88
C ARG A 18 -15.71 12.41 -3.36
N ALA A 19 -14.53 12.19 -2.80
CA ALA A 19 -14.30 12.29 -1.36
C ALA A 19 -14.60 13.72 -0.85
N LYS A 20 -14.28 14.75 -1.63
CA LYS A 20 -14.60 16.14 -1.29
C LYS A 20 -16.10 16.39 -1.27
N GLU A 21 -16.79 15.95 -2.31
CA GLU A 21 -18.26 16.07 -2.44
C GLU A 21 -19.00 15.41 -1.27
N TYR A 22 -18.47 14.29 -0.76
CA TYR A 22 -19.02 13.59 0.40
C TYR A 22 -18.59 14.17 1.76
N GLY A 23 -17.80 15.24 1.78
CA GLY A 23 -17.32 15.84 3.02
C GLY A 23 -16.31 14.97 3.79
N CYS A 24 -15.66 14.01 3.12
CA CYS A 24 -14.64 13.18 3.76
C CYS A 24 -13.39 14.01 4.10
N PRO A 25 -12.90 14.00 5.36
CA PRO A 25 -11.73 14.79 5.74
C PRO A 25 -10.41 14.17 5.27
N ALA A 26 -10.40 12.88 4.93
CA ALA A 26 -9.22 12.13 4.54
C ALA A 26 -9.58 11.00 3.55
N ILE A 27 -8.59 10.55 2.80
CA ILE A 27 -8.70 9.36 1.95
C ILE A 27 -7.38 8.59 1.90
N ALA A 28 -7.47 7.27 1.87
CA ALA A 28 -6.32 6.38 1.72
C ALA A 28 -6.30 5.74 0.32
N VAL A 29 -5.10 5.59 -0.25
CA VAL A 29 -4.86 4.71 -1.41
C VAL A 29 -3.94 3.58 -0.96
N THR A 30 -4.37 2.35 -1.21
CA THR A 30 -3.69 1.10 -0.85
C THR A 30 -3.65 0.21 -2.08
N ASP A 31 -2.71 0.49 -3.00
CA ASP A 31 -2.59 -0.30 -4.22
C ASP A 31 -1.96 -1.68 -3.98
N HIS A 32 -2.24 -2.62 -4.89
CA HIS A 32 -1.75 -4.00 -4.81
C HIS A 32 -0.24 -4.11 -4.94
N GLY A 33 0.44 -4.22 -3.81
CA GLY A 33 1.88 -4.45 -3.71
C GLY A 33 2.74 -3.28 -4.16
N VAL A 34 2.16 -2.13 -4.52
CA VAL A 34 2.85 -0.97 -5.10
C VAL A 34 2.43 0.34 -4.45
N MET A 35 3.19 1.41 -4.72
CA MET A 35 2.91 2.77 -4.22
C MET A 35 2.93 3.84 -5.32
N HIS A 36 2.71 3.46 -6.58
CA HIS A 36 2.82 4.38 -7.72
C HIS A 36 1.87 5.58 -7.62
N GLY A 37 0.66 5.37 -7.09
CA GLY A 37 -0.34 6.43 -6.90
C GLY A 37 -0.07 7.40 -5.75
N ALA A 38 0.95 7.17 -4.91
CA ALA A 38 1.15 7.95 -3.69
C ALA A 38 1.39 9.44 -3.97
N ILE A 39 2.25 9.77 -4.95
CA ILE A 39 2.58 11.16 -5.27
C ILE A 39 1.39 11.88 -5.90
N GLU A 40 0.63 11.21 -6.75
CA GLU A 40 -0.57 11.78 -7.35
C GLU A 40 -1.64 12.04 -6.29
N LEU A 41 -1.87 11.10 -5.37
CA LEU A 41 -2.79 11.28 -4.25
C LEU A 41 -2.42 12.52 -3.43
N ILE A 42 -1.14 12.69 -3.07
CA ILE A 42 -0.68 13.85 -2.29
C ILE A 42 -0.99 15.15 -3.02
N LYS A 43 -0.69 15.22 -4.33
CA LYS A 43 -0.94 16.41 -5.15
C LYS A 43 -2.43 16.74 -5.22
N GLN A 44 -3.27 15.75 -5.53
CA GLN A 44 -4.71 15.95 -5.68
C GLN A 44 -5.38 16.33 -4.35
N CYS A 45 -5.05 15.64 -3.26
CA CYS A 45 -5.58 15.93 -1.93
C CYS A 45 -5.20 17.33 -1.43
N ARG A 46 -3.94 17.75 -1.65
CA ARG A 46 -3.46 19.08 -1.22
C ARG A 46 -4.26 20.21 -1.86
N ASN A 47 -4.63 20.08 -3.13
CA ASN A 47 -5.40 21.10 -3.85
C ASN A 47 -6.87 21.19 -3.37
N GLN A 48 -7.39 20.14 -2.75
CA GLN A 48 -8.80 20.03 -2.35
C GLN A 48 -9.01 20.12 -0.83
N GLY A 49 -7.94 20.30 -0.06
CA GLY A 49 -7.98 20.37 1.40
C GLY A 49 -8.40 19.05 2.06
N ILE A 50 -8.10 17.92 1.42
CA ILE A 50 -8.31 16.57 1.97
C ILE A 50 -6.96 16.06 2.50
N LYS A 51 -6.97 15.32 3.61
CA LYS A 51 -5.76 14.67 4.12
C LYS A 51 -5.46 13.39 3.34
N PRO A 52 -4.33 13.29 2.62
CA PRO A 52 -3.92 12.03 2.00
C PRO A 52 -3.39 11.05 3.04
N ILE A 53 -3.74 9.77 2.92
CA ILE A 53 -3.18 8.66 3.70
C ILE A 53 -2.52 7.70 2.71
N ILE A 54 -1.21 7.50 2.87
CA ILE A 54 -0.45 6.63 1.98
C ILE A 54 -0.43 5.23 2.56
N GLY A 55 -0.82 4.23 1.74
CA GLY A 55 -0.75 2.83 2.10
C GLY A 55 -0.34 1.95 0.93
N ASN A 56 -0.29 0.65 1.22
CA ASN A 56 -0.03 -0.42 0.26
C ASN A 56 -0.80 -1.66 0.74
N GLU A 57 -1.50 -2.32 -0.16
CA GLU A 57 -2.07 -3.64 0.09
C GLU A 57 -1.04 -4.70 -0.31
N MET A 58 -0.26 -5.14 0.69
CA MET A 58 0.89 -6.01 0.49
C MET A 58 0.48 -7.48 0.41
N TYR A 59 1.21 -8.26 -0.38
CA TYR A 59 1.07 -9.72 -0.44
C TYR A 59 1.90 -10.36 0.68
N LEU A 60 1.25 -10.85 1.73
CA LEU A 60 1.88 -11.53 2.85
C LEU A 60 1.97 -13.04 2.61
N VAL A 61 3.12 -13.62 2.93
CA VAL A 61 3.33 -15.07 2.97
C VAL A 61 3.90 -15.49 4.30
N ASN A 62 3.60 -16.72 4.72
CA ASN A 62 4.09 -17.26 6.00
C ASN A 62 5.41 -18.01 5.87
N ASN A 63 5.79 -18.41 4.65
CA ASN A 63 7.03 -19.14 4.39
C ASN A 63 8.23 -18.19 4.29
N PRO A 64 9.47 -18.73 4.34
CA PRO A 64 10.67 -17.98 3.99
C PRO A 64 10.56 -17.37 2.59
N ILE A 65 11.08 -16.16 2.43
CA ILE A 65 10.85 -15.34 1.22
C ILE A 65 11.52 -15.93 -0.03
N GLU A 66 12.61 -16.67 0.20
CA GLU A 66 13.44 -17.38 -0.77
C GLU A 66 12.75 -18.62 -1.36
N THR A 67 11.65 -19.06 -0.75
CA THR A 67 10.91 -20.24 -1.19
C THR A 67 10.12 -19.91 -2.45
N HIS A 68 10.34 -20.69 -3.52
CA HIS A 68 9.66 -20.57 -4.81
C HIS A 68 8.61 -21.66 -5.02
N GLU A 69 7.97 -22.10 -3.94
CA GLU A 69 6.87 -23.07 -3.99
C GLU A 69 5.51 -22.39 -4.16
N LYS A 70 4.50 -23.18 -4.54
CA LYS A 70 3.13 -22.69 -4.65
C LYS A 70 2.59 -22.43 -3.24
N GLU A 71 2.63 -21.19 -2.81
CA GLU A 71 2.15 -20.77 -1.50
C GLU A 71 0.87 -19.93 -1.55
N ILE A 72 0.12 -20.00 -0.45
CA ILE A 72 -1.04 -19.15 -0.20
C ILE A 72 -0.53 -17.74 0.13
N ARG A 73 -1.01 -16.76 -0.62
CA ARG A 73 -0.77 -15.33 -0.37
C ARG A 73 -1.99 -14.76 0.32
N PHE A 74 -1.75 -13.99 1.36
CA PHE A 74 -2.76 -13.20 2.05
C PHE A 74 -2.58 -11.74 1.69
N HIS A 75 -3.64 -10.95 1.73
CA HIS A 75 -3.54 -9.51 1.60
C HIS A 75 -3.35 -8.88 2.99
N LEU A 76 -2.57 -7.81 3.03
CA LEU A 76 -2.32 -7.06 4.25
C LEU A 76 -2.31 -5.57 3.94
N ILE A 77 -3.25 -4.83 4.51
CA ILE A 77 -3.27 -3.37 4.39
C ILE A 77 -2.24 -2.80 5.36
N VAL A 78 -1.29 -2.03 4.83
CA VAL A 78 -0.26 -1.33 5.59
C VAL A 78 -0.33 0.15 5.27
N LEU A 79 -0.48 1.00 6.30
CA LEU A 79 -0.60 2.45 6.18
C LEU A 79 0.60 3.16 6.85
N ALA A 80 1.06 4.24 6.26
CA ALA A 80 2.05 5.12 6.87
C ALA A 80 1.39 6.08 7.87
N LYS A 81 1.72 5.96 9.16
CA LYS A 81 1.22 6.86 10.22
C LYS A 81 1.88 8.24 10.17
N ASN A 82 3.15 8.29 9.78
CA ASN A 82 4.00 9.48 9.79
C ASN A 82 5.12 9.36 8.74
N THR A 83 6.01 10.35 8.68
CA THR A 83 7.14 10.38 7.73
C THR A 83 8.06 9.17 7.86
N GLN A 84 8.32 8.70 9.09
CA GLN A 84 9.12 7.49 9.30
C GLN A 84 8.38 6.25 8.76
N GLY A 85 7.08 6.14 9.01
CA GLY A 85 6.22 5.12 8.44
C GLY A 85 6.23 5.12 6.90
N TYR A 86 6.19 6.29 6.27
CA TYR A 86 6.29 6.39 4.82
C TYR A 86 7.65 5.87 4.30
N ARG A 87 8.76 6.25 4.94
CA ARG A 87 10.09 5.74 4.59
C ARG A 87 10.17 4.22 4.73
N ASN A 88 9.60 3.68 5.80
CA ASN A 88 9.56 2.25 6.04
C ASN A 88 8.64 1.52 5.05
N LEU A 89 7.50 2.09 4.70
CA LEU A 89 6.58 1.54 3.71
C LEU A 89 7.24 1.49 2.32
N VAL A 90 7.99 2.52 1.94
CA VAL A 90 8.81 2.54 0.72
C VAL A 90 9.86 1.43 0.74
N ARG A 91 10.65 1.32 1.82
CA ARG A 91 11.68 0.27 1.96
C ARG A 91 11.08 -1.13 1.89
N LEU A 92 9.98 -1.37 2.59
CA LEU A 92 9.28 -2.65 2.60
C LEU A 92 8.73 -3.00 1.21
N THR A 93 8.15 -2.02 0.50
CA THR A 93 7.70 -2.19 -0.89
C THR A 93 8.86 -2.44 -1.85
N THR A 94 10.01 -1.81 -1.63
CA THR A 94 11.22 -2.09 -2.43
C THR A 94 11.72 -3.51 -2.18
N ALA A 95 11.87 -3.91 -0.91
CA ALA A 95 12.31 -5.26 -0.55
C ALA A 95 11.37 -6.34 -1.10
N SER A 96 10.05 -6.09 -1.10
CA SER A 96 9.09 -7.04 -1.68
C SER A 96 9.27 -7.26 -3.19
N HIS A 97 9.83 -6.28 -3.91
CA HIS A 97 10.14 -6.40 -5.34
C HIS A 97 11.55 -6.93 -5.61
N LEU A 98 12.54 -6.57 -4.80
CA LEU A 98 13.93 -6.98 -5.03
C LEU A 98 14.23 -8.38 -4.49
N GLU A 99 13.67 -8.70 -3.32
CA GLU A 99 13.93 -9.96 -2.60
C GLU A 99 12.70 -10.86 -2.61
N GLY A 100 11.51 -10.26 -2.52
CA GLY A 100 10.24 -10.98 -2.38
C GLY A 100 9.54 -11.39 -3.67
N PHE A 101 10.07 -11.03 -4.83
CA PHE A 101 9.34 -11.19 -6.08
C PHE A 101 9.35 -12.64 -6.56
N TYR A 102 8.15 -13.12 -6.92
CA TYR A 102 7.99 -14.39 -7.64
C TYR A 102 6.98 -14.21 -8.76
N ARG A 103 5.68 -14.18 -8.43
CA ARG A 103 4.60 -13.75 -9.34
C ARG A 103 4.01 -12.39 -8.97
N LYS A 104 4.13 -12.05 -7.69
CA LYS A 104 3.74 -10.79 -7.07
C LYS A 104 4.86 -10.38 -6.11
N PRO A 105 5.00 -9.10 -5.79
CA PRO A 105 5.96 -8.64 -4.79
C PRO A 105 5.47 -9.04 -3.38
N ARG A 106 6.12 -10.02 -2.75
CA ARG A 106 5.68 -10.59 -1.47
C ARG A 106 6.49 -10.04 -0.30
N ILE A 107 5.90 -10.08 0.89
CA ILE A 107 6.60 -9.88 2.16
C ILE A 107 6.30 -11.07 3.09
N ASN A 108 7.16 -11.30 4.07
CA ASN A 108 6.84 -12.14 5.22
C ASN A 108 6.78 -11.30 6.51
N LYS A 109 6.39 -11.94 7.61
CA LYS A 109 6.27 -11.26 8.92
C LYS A 109 7.61 -10.75 9.45
N ALA A 110 8.73 -11.38 9.10
CA ALA A 110 10.06 -10.93 9.51
C ALA A 110 10.45 -9.61 8.82
N MET A 111 10.24 -9.50 7.51
CA MET A 111 10.43 -8.25 6.75
C MET A 111 9.54 -7.13 7.31
N LEU A 112 8.26 -7.43 7.59
CA LEU A 112 7.35 -6.46 8.19
C LEU A 112 7.84 -6.01 9.58
N ALA A 113 8.32 -6.94 10.41
CA ALA A 113 8.84 -6.63 11.75
C ALA A 113 10.09 -5.74 11.70
N GLN A 114 10.96 -5.93 10.70
CA GLN A 114 12.15 -5.11 10.49
C GLN A 114 11.81 -3.63 10.20
N TYR A 115 10.72 -3.38 9.46
CA TYR A 115 10.30 -2.04 9.05
C TYR A 115 9.05 -1.53 9.81
N LYS A 116 8.68 -2.13 10.95
CA LYS A 116 7.39 -1.89 11.63
C LYS A 116 7.15 -0.46 12.13
N GLU A 117 8.20 0.30 12.38
CA GLU A 117 8.10 1.61 13.02
C GLU A 117 7.28 2.58 12.15
N GLY A 118 6.27 3.22 12.76
CA GLY A 118 5.43 4.21 12.07
C GLY A 118 4.41 3.59 11.09
N LEU A 119 4.24 2.27 11.06
CA LEU A 119 3.23 1.59 10.26
C LEU A 119 1.97 1.29 11.08
N ILE A 120 0.82 1.35 10.43
CA ILE A 120 -0.47 0.82 10.93
C ILE A 120 -0.85 -0.35 10.02
N VAL A 121 -1.27 -1.47 10.61
CA VAL A 121 -1.62 -2.69 9.88
C VAL A 121 -3.07 -3.07 10.20
N CYS A 122 -3.85 -3.44 9.18
CA CYS A 122 -5.26 -3.85 9.32
C CYS A 122 -5.45 -5.31 8.88
N SER A 123 -6.57 -5.91 9.28
CA SER A 123 -6.94 -7.31 8.95
C SER A 123 -7.20 -7.58 7.46
N ALA A 124 -7.20 -6.54 6.61
CA ALA A 124 -7.37 -6.60 5.15
C ALA A 124 -8.68 -7.28 4.70
N CYS A 125 -8.69 -7.84 3.49
CA CYS A 125 -9.83 -8.50 2.86
C CYS A 125 -9.97 -9.98 3.25
N LEU A 126 -11.04 -10.62 2.76
CA LEU A 126 -11.35 -12.05 2.97
C LEU A 126 -10.34 -12.99 2.30
#